data_AF-A0A2Z6R8B6-F1
#
_entry.id   AF-A0A2Z6R8B6-F1
#
_cell.length_a   1.000
_cell.length_b   1.000
_cell.length_c   1.000
_cell.angle_alpha   90.00
_cell.angle_beta   90.00
_cell.angle_gamma   90.00
#
_symmetry.space_group_name_H-M   'P 1'
#
loop_
_entity.id
_entity.type
_entity.pdbx_description
1 polymer ?
#
loop_
_entity_poly.entity_id
_entity_poly.type
_entity_poly.pdbx_seq_one_letter_code
_entity_poly.pdbx_strand_id
1 'polypeptide(L)'
;MTKGTPSTNQIRYDNKEIIRKYKRVLDDVQQELMNFMISNNQIPDARDFLPKAKLGEINIKKPANSYMLFKFQLIKKCGLLDRIREIEGSSSKEMMQIATKLGGILWNRLDREDPIKIFFNELAQKIKDIHKSEYPNYKPKQKSPTTRNIRFKYENFHNR
;
A
#
# COMPACT_ATOMS: atom_id res chain seq x y z
N MET A 1 -20.89 33.42 -12.30
CA MET A 1 -19.84 32.58 -12.90
C MET A 1 -18.92 32.04 -11.80
N THR A 2 -19.20 30.83 -11.29
CA THR A 2 -18.30 30.13 -10.35
C THR A 2 -17.65 28.99 -11.10
N LYS A 3 -16.34 29.13 -11.34
CA LYS A 3 -15.51 28.14 -12.04
C LYS A 3 -15.46 26.87 -11.18
N GLY A 4 -16.14 25.83 -11.64
CA GLY A 4 -15.99 24.48 -11.09
C GLY A 4 -14.55 24.03 -11.30
N THR A 5 -13.86 23.73 -10.21
CA THR A 5 -12.55 23.08 -10.27
C THR A 5 -12.71 21.71 -10.94
N PRO A 6 -11.89 21.37 -11.96
CA PRO A 6 -11.96 20.07 -12.58
C PRO A 6 -11.59 19.00 -11.54
N SER A 7 -12.55 18.12 -11.26
CA SER A 7 -12.31 16.86 -10.55
C SER A 7 -11.12 16.16 -11.19
N THR A 8 -10.07 15.90 -10.41
CA THR A 8 -8.91 15.15 -10.88
C THR A 8 -9.37 13.78 -11.34
N ASN A 9 -9.47 13.58 -12.65
CA ASN A 9 -9.73 12.28 -13.26
C ASN A 9 -8.59 11.33 -12.83
N GLN A 10 -8.81 10.53 -11.79
CA GLN A 10 -7.96 9.38 -11.52
C GLN A 10 -8.08 8.47 -12.73
N ILE A 11 -7.02 8.34 -13.50
CA ILE A 11 -6.93 7.40 -14.62
C ILE A 11 -7.21 6.01 -14.05
N ARG A 12 -8.42 5.50 -14.30
CA ARG A 12 -8.89 4.22 -13.80
C ARG A 12 -8.34 3.14 -14.72
N TYR A 13 -7.06 2.84 -14.62
CA TYR A 13 -6.49 1.72 -15.35
C TYR A 13 -7.22 0.41 -14.99
N ASP A 14 -7.70 -0.32 -16.00
CA ASP A 14 -8.27 -1.65 -15.86
C ASP A 14 -7.16 -2.64 -15.39
N ASN A 15 -7.50 -3.51 -14.45
CA ASN A 15 -6.56 -4.50 -13.93
C ASN A 15 -6.09 -5.46 -15.04
N LYS A 16 -6.95 -5.81 -16.01
CA LYS A 16 -6.54 -6.67 -17.13
C LYS A 16 -5.49 -6.00 -18.01
N GLU A 17 -5.69 -4.72 -18.31
CA GLU A 17 -4.75 -3.94 -19.10
C GLU A 17 -3.41 -3.75 -18.38
N ILE A 18 -3.43 -3.44 -17.08
CA ILE A 18 -2.22 -3.36 -16.25
C ILE A 18 -1.50 -4.70 -16.22
N ILE A 19 -2.21 -5.81 -15.98
CA ILE A 19 -1.59 -7.13 -15.95
C ILE A 19 -0.93 -7.44 -17.29
N ARG A 20 -1.58 -7.11 -18.41
CA ARG A 20 -1.00 -7.32 -19.74
C ARG A 20 0.25 -6.46 -19.96
N LYS A 21 0.17 -5.17 -19.66
CA LYS A 21 1.26 -4.19 -19.89
C LYS A 21 2.49 -4.51 -19.04
N TYR A 22 2.28 -4.86 -17.77
CA TYR A 22 3.36 -5.09 -16.80
C TYR A 22 3.60 -6.56 -16.48
N LYS A 23 3.19 -7.50 -17.34
CA LYS A 23 3.32 -8.93 -17.08
C LYS A 23 4.76 -9.31 -16.71
N ARG A 24 5.73 -8.91 -17.52
CA ARG A 24 7.16 -9.18 -17.25
C ARG A 24 7.62 -8.58 -15.94
N VAL A 25 7.25 -7.32 -15.66
CA VAL A 25 7.59 -6.66 -14.39
C VAL A 25 7.02 -7.42 -13.20
N LEU A 26 5.77 -7.89 -13.29
CA LEU A 26 5.13 -8.67 -12.23
C LEU A 26 5.87 -9.98 -11.99
N ASP A 27 6.19 -10.72 -13.05
CA ASP A 27 6.81 -12.03 -12.98
C ASP A 27 8.26 -11.91 -12.44
N ASP A 28 9.04 -10.96 -12.94
CA ASP A 28 10.41 -10.72 -12.49
C ASP A 28 10.50 -10.29 -11.02
N VAL A 29 9.67 -9.33 -10.62
CA VAL A 29 9.66 -8.81 -9.25
C VAL A 29 9.23 -9.91 -8.26
N GLN A 30 8.29 -10.76 -8.67
CA GLN A 30 7.88 -11.92 -7.87
C GLN A 30 9.05 -12.93 -7.72
N GLN A 31 9.78 -13.20 -8.80
CA GLN A 31 10.95 -14.09 -8.75
C GLN A 31 12.07 -13.52 -7.87
N GLU A 32 12.35 -12.22 -7.96
CA GLU A 32 13.34 -11.55 -7.09
C GLU A 32 12.93 -11.62 -5.62
N LEU A 33 11.64 -11.44 -5.33
CA LEU A 33 11.12 -11.57 -3.97
C LEU A 33 11.33 -12.99 -3.44
N MET A 34 11.08 -14.02 -4.26
CA MET A 34 11.36 -15.41 -3.89
C MET A 34 12.85 -15.66 -3.64
N ASN A 35 13.71 -15.17 -4.53
CA ASN A 35 15.17 -15.31 -4.38
C ASN A 35 15.67 -14.63 -3.09
N PHE A 36 15.15 -13.44 -2.79
CA PHE A 36 15.44 -12.73 -1.56
C PHE A 36 15.05 -13.54 -0.32
N MET A 37 13.87 -14.16 -0.34
CA MET A 37 13.37 -15.00 0.75
C MET A 37 14.25 -16.22 0.99
N ILE A 38 14.67 -16.90 -0.08
CA ILE A 38 15.53 -18.10 -0.01
C ILE A 38 16.92 -17.76 0.53
N SER A 39 17.41 -16.55 0.27
CA SER A 39 18.78 -16.16 0.59
C SER A 39 19.02 -15.92 2.10
N ASN A 40 17.98 -15.98 2.96
CA ASN A 40 17.97 -15.96 4.44
C ASN A 40 18.74 -14.84 5.18
N ASN A 41 19.59 -14.06 4.51
CA ASN A 41 20.52 -13.11 5.12
C ASN A 41 20.10 -11.64 4.99
N GLN A 42 18.90 -11.37 4.46
CA GLN A 42 18.41 -10.00 4.30
C GLN A 42 17.00 -9.79 4.85
N ILE A 43 16.51 -10.65 5.74
CA ILE A 43 15.23 -10.42 6.43
C ILE A 43 15.25 -8.99 6.99
N PRO A 44 14.32 -8.12 6.57
CA PRO A 44 14.30 -6.75 7.05
C PRO A 44 14.15 -6.75 8.57
N ASP A 45 15.04 -6.08 9.32
CA ASP A 45 14.91 -6.03 10.78
C ASP A 45 13.59 -5.36 11.11
N ALA A 46 12.77 -5.99 11.96
CA ALA A 46 11.50 -5.44 12.41
C ALA A 46 11.67 -4.02 12.97
N ARG A 47 12.84 -3.71 13.55
CA ARG A 47 13.19 -2.39 14.06
C ARG A 47 13.27 -1.32 12.96
N ASP A 48 13.63 -1.68 11.73
CA ASP A 48 13.70 -0.74 10.60
C ASP A 48 12.31 -0.21 10.20
N PHE A 49 11.25 -0.93 10.57
CA PHE A 49 9.85 -0.59 10.25
C PHE A 49 9.11 0.03 11.42
N LEU A 50 9.78 0.18 12.57
CA LEU A 50 9.19 0.90 13.69
C LEU A 50 8.99 2.36 13.29
N PRO A 51 7.81 2.92 13.53
CA PRO A 51 7.61 4.33 13.31
C PRO A 51 8.55 5.11 14.23
N LYS A 52 9.47 5.86 13.63
CA LYS A 52 10.34 6.79 14.36
C LYS A 52 9.46 7.91 14.91
N ALA A 53 8.97 7.77 16.14
CA ALA A 53 8.40 8.87 16.90
C ALA A 53 9.54 9.60 17.59
N LYS A 54 9.59 10.93 17.48
CA LYS A 54 10.51 11.71 18.33
C LYS A 54 9.98 11.68 19.76
N LEU A 55 10.88 11.58 20.75
CA LEU A 55 10.52 11.67 22.16
C LEU A 55 9.73 12.98 22.39
N GLY A 56 8.46 12.88 22.78
CA GLY A 56 7.55 14.03 22.93
C GLY A 56 6.49 14.20 21.82
N GLU A 57 6.51 13.40 20.74
CA GLU A 57 5.41 13.38 19.77
C GLU A 57 4.15 12.71 20.34
N ILE A 58 3.07 13.47 20.45
CA ILE A 58 1.75 12.99 20.90
C ILE A 58 1.14 11.97 19.91
N ASN A 59 1.67 11.88 18.68
CA ASN A 59 1.10 11.11 17.58
C ASN A 59 2.03 10.00 17.08
N ILE A 60 2.19 8.96 17.90
CA ILE A 60 2.82 7.70 17.46
C ILE A 60 2.02 7.13 16.27
N LYS A 61 2.71 6.81 15.18
CA LYS A 61 2.07 6.22 13.98
C LYS A 61 1.76 4.74 14.21
N LYS A 62 0.79 4.20 13.47
CA LYS A 62 0.51 2.76 13.50
C LYS A 62 1.70 1.97 12.93
N PRO A 63 2.01 0.79 13.48
CA PRO A 63 2.95 -0.13 12.84
C PRO A 63 2.41 -0.56 11.48
N ALA A 64 3.32 -0.84 10.53
CA ALA A 64 2.96 -1.31 9.20
C ALA A 64 2.33 -2.72 9.27
N ASN A 65 1.31 -2.97 8.45
CA ASN A 65 0.74 -4.30 8.28
C ASN A 65 1.51 -5.11 7.22
N SER A 66 1.21 -6.40 7.09
CA SER A 66 1.90 -7.32 6.18
C SER A 66 1.93 -6.84 4.74
N TYR A 67 0.80 -6.36 4.21
CA TYR A 67 0.74 -5.81 2.86
C TYR A 67 1.62 -4.56 2.68
N MET A 68 1.68 -3.67 3.68
CA MET A 68 2.52 -2.47 3.62
C MET A 68 4.01 -2.83 3.62
N LEU A 69 4.40 -3.84 4.40
CA LEU A 69 5.77 -4.36 4.43
C LEU A 69 6.15 -5.00 3.09
N PHE A 70 5.26 -5.86 2.58
CA PHE A 70 5.38 -6.47 1.26
C PHE A 70 5.58 -5.40 0.18
N LYS A 71 4.71 -4.37 0.13
CA LYS A 71 4.81 -3.29 -0.86
C LYS A 71 6.11 -2.49 -0.71
N PHE A 72 6.55 -2.22 0.52
CA PHE A 72 7.83 -1.55 0.74
C PHE A 72 8.99 -2.36 0.18
N GLN A 73 8.98 -3.67 0.41
CA GLN A 73 10.00 -4.58 -0.12
C GLN A 73 10.04 -4.54 -1.66
N LEU A 74 8.88 -4.63 -2.32
CA LEU A 74 8.81 -4.53 -3.78
C LEU A 74 9.45 -3.23 -4.31
N ILE A 75 9.16 -2.11 -3.64
CA ILE A 75 9.64 -0.79 -4.07
C ILE A 75 11.13 -0.60 -3.77
N LYS A 76 11.61 -1.02 -2.60
CA LYS A 76 12.94 -0.69 -2.10
C LYS A 76 14.01 -1.72 -2.44
N LYS A 77 13.62 -2.98 -2.63
CA LYS A 77 14.55 -4.11 -2.79
C LYS A 77 14.41 -4.79 -4.15
N CYS A 78 13.19 -4.89 -4.68
CA CYS A 78 12.94 -5.49 -6.00
C CYS A 78 12.85 -4.46 -7.15
N GLY A 79 13.20 -3.20 -6.89
CA GLY A 79 13.27 -2.15 -7.92
C GLY A 79 11.96 -1.88 -8.67
N LEU A 80 10.78 -2.14 -8.07
CA LEU A 80 9.49 -2.04 -8.75
C LEU A 80 9.27 -0.66 -9.41
N LEU A 81 9.66 0.42 -8.74
CA LEU A 81 9.50 1.77 -9.29
C LEU A 81 10.42 2.03 -10.49
N ASP A 82 11.65 1.49 -10.47
CA ASP A 82 12.60 1.70 -11.56
C ASP A 82 12.14 0.97 -12.83
N ARG A 83 11.64 -0.26 -12.67
CA ARG A 83 11.03 -1.04 -13.75
C ARG A 83 9.77 -0.38 -14.35
N ILE A 84 8.95 0.27 -13.52
CA ILE A 84 7.81 1.06 -14.03
C ILE A 84 8.31 2.31 -14.76
N ARG A 85 9.34 2.98 -14.25
CA ARG A 85 9.94 4.17 -14.86
C ARG A 85 10.47 3.89 -16.26
N GLU A 86 11.06 2.72 -16.48
CA GLU A 86 11.52 2.30 -17.81
C GLU A 86 10.39 2.22 -18.85
N ILE A 87 9.15 1.98 -18.40
CA ILE A 87 7.98 1.83 -19.27
C ILE A 87 7.21 3.14 -19.43
N GLU A 88 6.99 3.89 -18.35
CA GLU A 88 6.15 5.11 -18.34
C GLU A 88 6.94 6.43 -18.43
N GLY A 89 8.25 6.41 -18.19
CA GLY A 89 9.05 7.61 -18.01
C GLY A 89 8.92 8.25 -16.61
N SER A 90 9.21 9.55 -16.51
CA SER A 90 9.55 10.22 -15.24
C SER A 90 8.37 10.71 -14.37
N SER A 91 7.12 10.42 -14.71
CA SER A 91 5.94 10.93 -13.97
C SER A 91 5.77 10.26 -12.59
N SER A 92 6.29 10.89 -11.53
CA SER A 92 6.35 10.33 -10.17
C SER A 92 4.99 9.91 -9.58
N LYS A 93 3.93 10.70 -9.85
CA LYS A 93 2.59 10.43 -9.30
C LYS A 93 1.95 9.20 -9.93
N GLU A 94 2.06 9.05 -11.25
CA GLU A 94 1.50 7.93 -11.99
C GLU A 94 2.27 6.64 -11.68
N MET A 95 3.60 6.71 -11.62
CA MET A 95 4.44 5.58 -11.22
C MET A 95 4.02 5.01 -9.85
N MET A 96 3.78 5.87 -8.86
CA MET A 96 3.37 5.40 -7.52
C MET A 96 1.96 4.78 -7.53
N GLN A 97 1.05 5.28 -8.35
CA GLN A 97 -0.29 4.70 -8.52
C GLN A 97 -0.20 3.33 -9.17
N ILE A 98 0.60 3.19 -10.22
CA ILE A 98 0.86 1.91 -10.90
C ILE A 98 1.52 0.93 -9.94
N ALA A 99 2.58 1.33 -9.23
CA ALA A 99 3.26 0.48 -8.24
C ALA A 99 2.31 -0.01 -7.15
N THR A 100 1.40 0.86 -6.69
CA THR A 100 0.38 0.49 -5.70
C THR A 100 -0.60 -0.54 -6.26
N LYS A 101 -1.01 -0.40 -7.53
CA LYS A 101 -1.88 -1.38 -8.19
C LYS A 101 -1.17 -2.71 -8.42
N LEU A 102 0.07 -2.70 -8.93
CA LEU A 102 0.87 -3.90 -9.15
C LEU A 102 1.13 -4.64 -7.83
N GLY A 103 1.46 -3.92 -6.76
CA GLY A 103 1.59 -4.51 -5.42
C GLY A 103 0.31 -5.20 -4.95
N GLY A 104 -0.85 -4.58 -5.17
CA GLY A 104 -2.14 -5.19 -4.84
C GLY A 104 -2.42 -6.45 -5.68
N ILE A 105 -2.11 -6.40 -6.98
CA ILE A 105 -2.25 -7.54 -7.88
C ILE A 105 -1.36 -8.70 -7.42
N LEU A 106 -0.08 -8.45 -7.15
CA LEU A 106 0.86 -9.48 -6.67
C LEU A 106 0.39 -10.06 -5.33
N TRP A 107 0.04 -9.21 -4.36
CA TRP A 107 -0.44 -9.68 -3.06
C TRP A 107 -1.68 -10.58 -3.17
N ASN A 108 -2.59 -10.26 -4.09
CA ASN A 108 -3.80 -11.06 -4.30
C ASN A 108 -3.56 -12.33 -5.13
N ARG A 109 -2.46 -12.42 -5.89
CA ARG A 109 -2.06 -13.64 -6.62
C ARG A 109 -1.52 -14.73 -5.69
N LEU A 110 -0.88 -14.34 -4.59
CA LEU A 110 -0.33 -15.28 -3.63
C LEU A 110 -1.47 -15.94 -2.84
N ASP A 111 -1.41 -17.25 -2.66
CA ASP A 111 -2.37 -17.96 -1.81
C ASP A 111 -2.15 -17.63 -0.32
N ARG A 112 -3.15 -17.88 0.51
CA ARG A 112 -3.06 -17.56 1.95
C ARG A 112 -1.90 -18.28 2.64
N GLU A 113 -1.60 -19.49 2.19
CA GLU A 113 -0.53 -20.36 2.69
C GLU A 113 0.80 -20.15 1.95
N ASP A 114 0.86 -19.16 1.06
CA ASP A 114 2.09 -18.83 0.35
C ASP A 114 3.19 -18.39 1.36
N PRO A 115 4.42 -18.93 1.26
CA PRO A 115 5.53 -18.59 2.15
C PRO A 115 5.81 -17.08 2.25
N ILE A 116 5.61 -16.32 1.17
CA ILE A 116 5.76 -14.86 1.18
C ILE A 116 4.72 -14.23 2.11
N LYS A 117 3.45 -14.64 2.01
CA LYS A 117 2.39 -14.11 2.86
C LYS A 117 2.62 -14.47 4.32
N ILE A 118 3.00 -15.73 4.59
CA ILE A 118 3.32 -16.20 5.94
C ILE A 118 4.42 -15.34 6.54
N PHE A 119 5.54 -15.18 5.83
CA PHE A 119 6.67 -14.37 6.26
C PHE A 119 6.29 -12.92 6.59
N PHE A 120 5.58 -12.23 5.69
CA PHE A 120 5.21 -10.84 5.94
C PHE A 120 4.16 -10.70 7.05
N ASN A 121 3.33 -11.71 7.28
CA ASN A 121 2.42 -11.76 8.42
C ASN A 121 3.20 -11.91 9.74
N GLU A 122 4.17 -12.83 9.79
CA GLU A 122 5.05 -13.00 10.94
C GLU A 122 5.88 -11.75 11.23
N LEU A 123 6.44 -11.12 10.19
CA LEU A 123 7.19 -9.87 10.32
C LEU A 123 6.29 -8.74 10.85
N ALA A 124 5.08 -8.60 10.33
CA ALA A 124 4.11 -7.60 10.82
C ALA A 124 3.74 -7.84 12.29
N GLN A 125 3.63 -9.11 12.70
CA GLN A 125 3.34 -9.47 14.08
C GLN A 125 4.53 -9.12 14.99
N LYS A 126 5.77 -9.46 14.61
CA LYS A 126 6.99 -9.07 15.33
C LYS A 126 7.10 -7.55 15.50
N ILE A 127 6.86 -6.77 14.43
CA ILE A 127 6.85 -5.31 14.48
C ILE A 127 5.79 -4.79 15.45
N LYS A 128 4.59 -5.39 15.43
CA LYS A 128 3.50 -5.01 16.32
C LYS A 128 3.85 -5.29 17.79
N ASP A 129 4.50 -6.40 18.08
CA ASP A 129 4.90 -6.76 19.44
C ASP A 129 5.99 -5.82 19.97
N ILE A 130 7.00 -5.51 19.15
CA ILE A 130 8.02 -4.51 19.51
C ILE A 130 7.38 -3.13 19.69
N HIS A 131 6.51 -2.70 18.79
CA HIS A 131 5.80 -1.43 18.91
C HIS A 131 4.95 -1.36 20.19
N LYS A 132 4.30 -2.45 20.59
CA LYS A 132 3.53 -2.50 21.84
C LYS A 132 4.45 -2.39 23.06
N SER A 133 5.63 -2.99 23.00
CA SER A 133 6.64 -2.89 24.06
C SER A 133 7.22 -1.47 24.19
N GLU A 134 7.52 -0.81 23.06
CA GLU A 134 8.05 0.56 23.05
C GLU A 134 6.99 1.60 23.41
N TYR A 135 5.74 1.35 23.04
CA TYR A 135 4.61 2.26 23.22
C TYR A 135 3.44 1.57 23.94
N PRO A 136 3.56 1.19 25.23
CA PRO A 136 2.56 0.41 25.94
C PRO A 136 1.21 1.12 26.09
N ASN A 137 1.21 2.45 26.12
CA ASN A 137 0.00 3.28 26.21
C ASN A 137 -0.57 3.66 24.84
N TYR A 138 -0.03 3.11 23.75
CA TYR A 138 -0.51 3.41 22.41
C TYR A 138 -1.97 2.96 22.21
N LYS A 139 -2.83 3.89 21.79
CA LYS A 139 -4.19 3.58 21.32
C LYS A 139 -4.36 4.08 19.89
N PRO A 140 -4.83 3.23 18.95
CA PRO A 140 -5.09 3.67 17.59
C PRO A 140 -6.23 4.70 17.59
N LYS A 141 -5.96 5.93 17.16
CA LYS A 141 -7.02 6.92 16.92
C LYS A 141 -7.95 6.40 15.83
N GLN A 142 -9.21 6.13 16.18
CA GLN A 142 -10.26 5.92 15.20
C GLN A 142 -10.63 7.30 14.65
N LYS A 143 -10.58 7.47 13.32
CA LYS A 143 -11.19 8.66 12.71
C LYS A 143 -12.69 8.45 12.81
N SER A 144 -13.40 9.33 13.52
CA SER A 144 -14.86 9.37 13.40
C SER A 144 -15.19 9.61 11.92
N PRO A 145 -16.13 8.86 11.32
CA PRO A 145 -16.56 9.16 9.97
C PRO A 145 -17.11 10.59 9.99
N THR A 146 -16.54 11.48 9.19
CA THR A 146 -17.17 12.77 8.89
C THR A 146 -18.44 12.46 8.12
N THR A 147 -19.57 12.37 8.83
CA THR A 147 -20.90 12.33 8.24
C THR A 147 -21.06 13.60 7.41
N ARG A 148 -20.75 13.53 6.11
CA ARG A 148 -21.25 14.54 5.18
C ARG A 148 -22.75 14.43 5.26
N ASN A 149 -23.42 15.48 5.76
CA ASN A 149 -24.87 15.61 5.67
C ASN A 149 -25.25 15.56 4.19
N ILE A 150 -25.55 14.37 3.67
CA ILE A 150 -26.13 14.20 2.34
C ILE A 150 -27.57 14.72 2.49
N ARG A 151 -27.78 15.99 2.15
CA ARG A 151 -29.13 16.53 1.95
C ARG A 151 -29.69 15.88 0.68
N PHE A 152 -30.50 14.84 0.84
CA PHE A 152 -31.34 14.35 -0.24
C PHE A 152 -32.34 15.46 -0.59
N LYS A 153 -32.20 16.06 -1.78
CA LYS A 153 -33.27 16.86 -2.37
C LYS A 153 -34.33 15.87 -2.85
N TYR A 154 -35.47 15.84 -2.19
CA TYR A 154 -36.67 15.25 -2.78
C TYR A 154 -37.17 16.20 -3.87
N GLU A 155 -37.09 15.79 -5.13
CA GLU A 155 -37.85 16.45 -6.18
C GLU A 155 -39.31 16.01 -6.07
N ASN A 156 -40.19 16.95 -5.75
CA ASN A 156 -41.63 16.73 -5.77
C ASN A 156 -42.06 16.59 -7.23
N PHE A 157 -42.24 15.36 -7.70
CA PHE A 157 -43.03 15.09 -8.90
C PHE A 157 -44.50 15.35 -8.56
N HIS A 158 -44.98 16.56 -8.83
CA HIS A 158 -46.41 16.81 -8.99
C HIS A 158 -46.76 16.54 -10.46
N ASN A 159 -47.37 15.37 -10.72
CA ASN A 159 -48.14 15.15 -11.94
C ASN A 159 -49.45 15.94 -11.84
N ARG A 160 -49.68 16.85 -12.79
CA ARG A 160 -51.00 17.25 -13.25
C ARG A 160 -50.96 17.37 -14.77
#